data_AF-A0A345HCW1-F1
#
_entry.id   AF-A0A345HCW1-F1
#
_cell.length_a   1.000
_cell.length_b   1.000
_cell.length_c   1.000
_cell.angle_alpha   90.00
_cell.angle_beta   90.00
_cell.angle_gamma   90.00
#
_symmetry.space_group_name_H-M   'P 1'
#
loop_
_entity.id
_entity.type
_entity.pdbx_description
1 polymer ?
#
loop_
_entity_poly.entity_id
_entity_poly.type
_entity_poly.pdbx_seq_one_letter_code
_entity_poly.pdbx_strand_id
1 'polypeptide(L)'
;MKKILVSLLFITFTICCFWSCEKDDICADGTVTTPNLIITMYNEDNQTEKKSGYIQYFMDDEVINKVIAGTTDSIVVPLRTDAEVVKWGFTLVTTGSGGTKNYNTDYIEFKYTHNEIYVSRACGYKSFFYLNESTPENLNAVFTDTIPNDNLWIKDVVITRNNIEDEQSAHVKLYF
;
A
#
# COMPACT_ATOMS: atom_id res chain seq x y z
N MET A 1 -17.52 35.37 -56.74
CA MET A 1 -18.46 34.86 -55.71
C MET A 1 -18.15 33.42 -55.28
N LYS A 2 -18.14 32.42 -56.18
CA LYS A 2 -17.80 31.02 -55.82
C LYS A 2 -16.46 30.83 -55.07
N LYS A 3 -15.37 31.50 -55.48
CA LYS A 3 -14.05 31.40 -54.83
C LYS A 3 -14.03 31.94 -53.39
N ILE A 4 -14.83 32.98 -53.12
CA ILE A 4 -14.98 33.55 -51.77
C ILE A 4 -15.80 32.60 -50.90
N LEU A 5 -16.86 32.00 -51.45
CA LEU A 5 -17.69 31.02 -50.76
C LEU A 5 -16.90 29.76 -50.36
N VAL A 6 -16.03 29.27 -51.25
CA VAL A 6 -15.16 28.11 -50.97
C VAL A 6 -14.10 28.43 -49.91
N SER A 7 -13.53 29.64 -49.93
CA SER A 7 -12.59 30.10 -48.90
C SER A 7 -13.25 30.18 -47.52
N LEU A 8 -14.48 30.71 -47.45
CA LEU A 8 -15.25 30.82 -46.20
C LEU A 8 -15.59 29.44 -45.61
N LEU A 9 -15.90 28.45 -46.46
CA LEU A 9 -16.17 27.07 -46.06
C LEU A 9 -14.93 26.38 -45.48
N PHE A 10 -13.74 26.64 -46.06
CA PHE A 10 -12.48 26.08 -45.57
C PHE A 10 -12.10 26.64 -44.19
N ILE A 11 -12.28 27.95 -43.99
CA ILE A 11 -12.01 28.61 -42.70
C ILE A 11 -12.95 28.09 -41.60
N THR A 12 -14.25 27.97 -41.90
CA THR A 12 -15.23 27.44 -40.94
C THR A 12 -14.97 25.98 -40.59
N PHE A 13 -14.63 25.15 -41.57
CA PHE A 13 -14.25 23.75 -41.31
C PHE A 13 -13.01 23.64 -40.40
N THR A 14 -12.00 24.48 -40.64
CA THR A 14 -10.77 24.49 -39.84
C THR A 14 -11.07 24.89 -38.39
N ILE A 15 -11.91 25.91 -38.17
CA ILE A 15 -12.31 26.36 -36.82
C ILE A 15 -13.09 25.26 -36.08
N CYS A 16 -14.03 24.58 -36.75
CA CYS A 16 -14.80 23.49 -36.15
C CYS A 16 -13.92 22.30 -35.73
N CYS A 17 -12.88 21.97 -36.49
CA CYS A 17 -11.96 20.88 -36.14
C CYS A 17 -11.13 21.16 -34.87
N PHE A 18 -10.81 22.44 -34.59
CA PHE A 18 -10.07 22.82 -33.38
C PHE A 18 -10.97 23.10 -32.16
N TRP A 19 -12.29 23.18 -32.34
CA TRP A 19 -13.25 23.35 -31.23
C TRP A 19 -13.49 22.07 -30.43
N SER A 20 -13.12 20.90 -30.97
CA SER A 20 -13.28 19.61 -30.29
C SER A 20 -12.03 19.17 -29.52
N CYS A 21 -11.06 20.08 -29.29
CA CYS A 21 -9.88 19.77 -28.50
C CYS A 21 -10.24 19.88 -27.01
N GLU A 22 -10.84 18.83 -26.47
CA GLU A 22 -11.02 18.64 -25.04
C GLU A 22 -9.65 18.33 -24.41
N LYS A 23 -9.33 18.97 -23.28
CA LYS A 23 -8.13 18.61 -22.52
C LYS A 23 -8.37 17.22 -21.95
N ASP A 24 -7.61 16.23 -22.43
CA ASP A 24 -7.65 14.87 -21.92
C ASP A 24 -7.45 14.90 -20.40
N ASP A 25 -8.52 14.65 -19.63
CA ASP A 25 -8.53 14.62 -18.16
C ASP A 25 -8.02 13.25 -17.69
N ILE A 26 -6.83 12.88 -18.17
CA ILE A 26 -6.07 11.70 -17.74
C ILE A 26 -5.00 12.12 -16.73
N CYS A 27 -4.78 11.26 -15.74
CA CYS A 27 -3.72 11.50 -14.77
C CYS A 27 -2.35 11.36 -15.47
N ALA A 28 -1.44 12.31 -15.22
CA ALA A 28 -0.11 12.27 -15.83
C ALA A 28 0.69 11.09 -15.26
N ASP A 29 1.51 10.44 -16.11
CA ASP A 29 2.39 9.37 -15.67
C ASP A 29 3.39 9.88 -14.61
N GLY A 30 3.64 9.06 -13.59
CA GLY A 30 4.47 9.43 -12.44
C GLY A 30 3.80 10.36 -11.40
N THR A 31 2.49 10.62 -11.49
CA THR A 31 1.77 11.34 -10.43
C THR A 31 1.83 10.53 -9.13
N VAL A 32 2.34 11.15 -8.05
CA VAL A 32 2.44 10.51 -6.74
C VAL A 32 1.06 10.12 -6.23
N THR A 33 0.82 8.82 -6.09
CA THR A 33 -0.41 8.23 -5.56
C THR A 33 -0.40 8.15 -4.04
N THR A 34 -1.49 7.69 -3.46
CA THR A 34 -1.55 7.27 -2.06
C THR A 34 -0.45 6.21 -1.80
N PRO A 35 0.49 6.46 -0.87
CA PRO A 35 1.56 5.54 -0.55
C PRO A 35 1.05 4.36 0.28
N ASN A 36 1.72 3.23 0.14
CA ASN A 36 1.51 2.03 0.92
C ASN A 36 2.49 1.94 2.09
N LEU A 37 2.12 1.14 3.10
CA LEU A 37 3.00 0.80 4.21
C LEU A 37 4.05 -0.20 3.74
N ILE A 38 5.33 0.13 3.95
CA ILE A 38 6.46 -0.74 3.63
C ILE A 38 7.00 -1.37 4.89
N ILE A 39 6.93 -2.69 4.96
CA ILE A 39 7.42 -3.52 6.04
C ILE A 39 8.68 -4.24 5.55
N THR A 40 9.79 -4.08 6.27
CA THR A 40 11.04 -4.80 6.00
C THR A 40 11.31 -5.82 7.08
N MET A 41 11.82 -6.98 6.68
CA MET A 41 11.95 -8.11 7.57
C MET A 41 13.41 -8.38 7.93
N TYR A 42 13.63 -8.70 9.20
CA TYR A 42 14.94 -8.86 9.81
C TYR A 42 14.99 -10.12 10.68
N ASN A 43 16.20 -10.60 10.92
CA ASN A 43 16.45 -11.72 11.80
C ASN A 43 16.20 -11.31 13.27
N GLU A 44 15.45 -12.13 14.02
CA GLU A 44 15.23 -11.96 15.47
C GLU A 44 16.56 -11.91 16.26
N ASP A 45 17.46 -12.86 16.00
CA ASP A 45 18.73 -12.99 16.73
C ASP A 45 19.75 -11.90 16.33
N ASN A 46 19.67 -11.44 15.08
CA ASN A 46 20.52 -10.39 14.53
C ASN A 46 19.70 -9.32 13.81
N GLN A 47 19.23 -8.34 14.58
CA GLN A 47 18.32 -7.29 14.12
C GLN A 47 18.87 -6.35 13.02
N THR A 48 20.14 -6.49 12.65
CA THR A 48 20.75 -5.74 11.53
C THR A 48 20.71 -6.50 10.21
N GLU A 49 20.50 -7.81 10.26
CA GLU A 49 20.49 -8.69 9.10
C GLU A 49 19.07 -8.84 8.57
N LYS A 50 18.88 -8.51 7.29
CA LYS A 50 17.60 -8.73 6.62
C LYS A 50 17.32 -10.22 6.47
N LYS A 51 16.07 -10.62 6.68
CA LYS A 51 15.63 -12.01 6.58
C LYS A 51 14.53 -12.13 5.54
N SER A 52 14.73 -13.00 4.55
CA SER A 52 13.68 -13.30 3.58
C SER A 52 12.78 -14.43 4.05
N GLY A 53 11.48 -14.29 3.81
CA GLY A 53 10.47 -15.31 4.10
C GLY A 53 9.50 -15.50 2.94
N TYR A 54 8.87 -16.67 2.86
CA TYR A 54 7.74 -16.88 1.97
C TYR A 54 6.47 -16.49 2.74
N ILE A 55 6.06 -15.23 2.59
CA ILE A 55 4.98 -14.63 3.37
C ILE A 55 3.77 -14.37 2.46
N GLN A 56 2.61 -14.77 2.93
CA GLN A 56 1.33 -14.39 2.34
C GLN A 56 0.69 -13.37 3.28
N TYR A 57 -0.01 -12.37 2.74
CA TYR A 57 -0.71 -11.40 3.59
C TYR A 57 -2.12 -11.12 3.08
N PHE A 58 -3.01 -10.77 3.99
CA PHE A 58 -4.41 -10.44 3.71
C PHE A 58 -4.96 -9.50 4.79
N MET A 59 -5.94 -8.68 4.42
CA MET A 59 -6.63 -7.79 5.35
C MET A 59 -7.78 -8.56 6.01
N ASP A 60 -7.96 -8.40 7.32
CA ASP A 60 -8.96 -9.15 8.13
C ASP A 60 -10.42 -8.67 7.93
N ASP A 61 -10.74 -8.16 6.75
CA ASP A 61 -12.07 -7.68 6.36
C ASP A 61 -12.55 -8.29 5.01
N GLU A 62 -11.92 -9.38 4.57
CA GLU A 62 -12.23 -10.17 3.37
C GLU A 62 -12.03 -9.46 2.01
N VAL A 63 -11.58 -8.19 1.96
CA VAL A 63 -11.70 -7.35 0.75
C VAL A 63 -10.43 -7.21 -0.10
N ILE A 64 -9.26 -7.76 0.27
CA ILE A 64 -8.03 -7.63 -0.57
C ILE A 64 -7.36 -8.96 -0.91
N ASN A 65 -6.95 -9.06 -2.18
CA ASN A 65 -6.18 -10.15 -2.80
C ASN A 65 -5.01 -10.60 -1.92
N LYS A 66 -5.01 -11.87 -1.54
CA LYS A 66 -3.84 -12.60 -1.05
C LYS A 66 -2.70 -12.43 -2.05
N VAL A 67 -1.76 -11.53 -1.77
CA VAL A 67 -0.55 -11.43 -2.58
C VAL A 67 0.39 -12.53 -2.09
N ILE A 68 0.67 -13.46 -3.00
CA ILE A 68 1.74 -14.43 -2.80
C ILE A 68 3.04 -13.68 -3.01
N ALA A 69 3.59 -13.09 -1.95
CA ALA A 69 4.96 -12.61 -2.03
C ALA A 69 5.83 -13.87 -2.18
N GLY A 70 6.68 -13.91 -3.20
CA GLY A 70 7.75 -14.91 -3.26
C GLY A 70 8.68 -14.78 -2.05
N THR A 71 9.78 -15.51 -2.02
CA THR A 71 10.80 -15.28 -0.99
C THR A 71 11.30 -13.84 -1.10
N THR A 72 10.88 -12.98 -0.16
CA THR A 72 11.16 -11.54 -0.14
C THR A 72 11.61 -11.13 1.26
N ASP A 73 12.41 -10.07 1.34
CA ASP A 73 12.83 -9.40 2.59
C ASP A 73 11.92 -8.20 2.95
N SER A 74 10.92 -7.90 2.12
CA SER A 74 10.04 -6.74 2.27
C SER A 74 8.65 -7.00 1.72
N ILE A 75 7.66 -6.37 2.35
CA ILE A 75 6.24 -6.48 2.04
C ILE A 75 5.67 -5.07 1.95
N VAL A 76 4.86 -4.84 0.93
CA VAL A 76 4.13 -3.59 0.72
C VAL A 76 2.65 -3.88 0.95
N VAL A 77 2.02 -3.21 1.92
CA VAL A 77 0.60 -3.39 2.25
C VAL A 77 -0.13 -2.03 2.23
N PRO A 78 -1.33 -1.94 1.66
CA PRO A 78 -2.09 -0.70 1.67
C PRO A 78 -2.61 -0.35 3.08
N LEU A 79 -2.90 0.93 3.27
CA LEU A 79 -3.72 1.41 4.40
C LEU A 79 -5.08 1.87 3.89
N ARG A 80 -6.09 1.87 4.76
CA ARG A 80 -7.45 2.23 4.41
C ARG A 80 -7.67 3.72 4.60
N THR A 81 -8.34 4.36 3.65
CA THR A 81 -8.73 5.78 3.75
C THR A 81 -10.09 5.98 4.40
N ASP A 82 -10.81 4.90 4.69
CA ASP A 82 -12.13 4.92 5.33
C ASP A 82 -12.12 4.38 6.78
N ALA A 83 -10.93 4.14 7.33
CA ALA A 83 -10.72 3.65 8.68
C ALA A 83 -9.47 4.28 9.32
N GLU A 84 -9.40 4.24 10.65
CA GLU A 84 -8.25 4.67 11.45
C GLU A 84 -7.45 3.49 12.02
N VAL A 85 -7.92 2.27 11.77
CA VAL A 85 -7.27 1.02 12.18
C VAL A 85 -7.37 0.05 11.01
N VAL A 86 -6.26 -0.63 10.72
CA VAL A 86 -6.25 -1.76 9.78
C VAL A 86 -5.63 -2.96 10.45
N LYS A 87 -6.22 -4.14 10.23
CA LYS A 87 -5.72 -5.42 10.70
C LYS A 87 -5.23 -6.24 9.52
N TRP A 88 -3.94 -6.59 9.56
CA TRP A 88 -3.28 -7.42 8.56
C TRP A 88 -2.96 -8.79 9.16
N GLY A 89 -3.34 -9.86 8.47
CA GLY A 89 -2.85 -11.21 8.71
C GLY A 89 -1.64 -11.49 7.84
N PHE A 90 -0.55 -11.94 8.44
CA PHE A 90 0.68 -12.36 7.77
C PHE A 90 0.93 -13.84 8.01
N THR A 91 0.84 -14.64 6.95
CA THR A 91 1.07 -16.08 6.97
C THR A 91 2.48 -16.42 6.53
N LEU A 92 3.33 -16.88 7.44
CA LEU A 92 4.60 -17.51 7.11
C LEU A 92 4.36 -18.94 6.60
N VAL A 93 4.89 -19.23 5.41
CA VAL A 93 4.77 -20.54 4.78
C VAL A 93 6.13 -21.25 4.82
N THR A 94 6.21 -22.33 5.59
CA THR A 94 7.42 -23.17 5.69
C THR A 94 7.20 -24.54 5.08
N THR A 95 8.30 -25.25 4.79
CA THR A 95 8.24 -26.63 4.27
C THR A 95 8.81 -27.57 5.31
N GLY A 96 7.98 -28.46 5.85
CA GLY A 96 8.36 -29.48 6.80
C GLY A 96 9.02 -30.70 6.15
N SER A 97 9.39 -31.67 6.99
CA SER A 97 9.90 -32.97 6.52
C SER A 97 8.86 -33.67 5.62
N GLY A 98 9.32 -34.22 4.50
CA GLY A 98 8.45 -34.86 3.50
C GLY A 98 7.74 -33.91 2.54
N GLY A 99 8.03 -32.60 2.58
CA GLY A 99 7.50 -31.63 1.62
C GLY A 99 6.16 -31.00 1.99
N THR A 100 5.60 -31.34 3.16
CA THR A 100 4.37 -30.75 3.69
C THR A 100 4.55 -29.25 3.92
N LYS A 101 3.57 -28.44 3.49
CA LYS A 101 3.55 -27.00 3.74
C LYS A 101 2.89 -26.73 5.09
N ASN A 102 3.56 -25.94 5.93
CA ASN A 102 3.00 -25.41 7.16
C ASN A 102 2.69 -23.93 6.97
N TYR A 103 1.60 -23.48 7.56
CA TYR A 103 1.11 -22.12 7.49
C TYR A 103 0.91 -21.65 8.93
N ASN A 104 1.61 -20.60 9.33
CA ASN A 104 1.41 -19.94 10.63
C ASN A 104 1.04 -18.48 10.34
N THR A 105 -0.09 -18.01 10.87
CA THR A 105 -0.64 -16.69 10.57
C THR A 105 -0.69 -15.83 11.82
N ASP A 106 0.04 -14.72 11.78
CA ASP A 106 0.04 -13.73 12.84
C ASP A 106 -0.73 -12.48 12.38
N TYR A 107 -1.50 -11.88 13.28
CA TYR A 107 -2.26 -10.67 13.00
C TYR A 107 -1.65 -9.45 13.68
N ILE A 108 -1.47 -8.40 12.91
CA ILE A 108 -0.97 -7.11 13.37
C ILE A 108 -1.97 -6.01 13.01
N GLU A 109 -2.35 -5.22 14.00
CA GLU A 109 -3.12 -4.00 13.81
C GLU A 109 -2.22 -2.76 13.80
N PHE A 110 -2.45 -1.90 12.82
CA PHE A 110 -1.86 -0.58 12.74
C PHE A 110 -2.92 0.48 12.97
N LYS A 111 -2.66 1.39 13.90
CA LYS A 111 -3.51 2.56 14.19
C LYS A 111 -2.91 3.80 13.58
N TYR A 112 -3.71 4.62 12.93
CA TYR A 112 -3.23 5.79 12.20
C TYR A 112 -4.31 6.83 11.99
N THR A 113 -3.87 8.02 11.65
CA THR A 113 -4.72 9.07 11.06
C THR A 113 -4.30 9.28 9.61
N HIS A 114 -5.15 9.92 8.81
CA HIS A 114 -4.81 10.25 7.44
C HIS A 114 -5.34 11.62 7.03
N ASN A 115 -4.72 12.19 6.01
CA ASN A 115 -5.12 13.47 5.41
C ASN A 115 -5.27 13.30 3.90
N GLU A 116 -6.41 13.71 3.36
CA GLU A 116 -6.69 13.69 1.93
C GLU A 116 -6.24 15.00 1.25
N ILE A 117 -5.43 14.86 0.21
CA ILE A 117 -4.89 15.96 -0.58
C ILE A 117 -5.46 15.86 -1.99
N TYR A 118 -6.15 16.90 -2.42
CA TYR A 118 -6.61 17.02 -3.80
C TYR A 118 -5.42 17.16 -4.75
N VAL A 119 -5.35 16.29 -5.76
CA VAL A 119 -4.29 16.28 -6.76
C VAL A 119 -4.73 17.03 -8.01
N SER A 120 -5.82 16.59 -8.64
CA SER A 120 -6.41 17.23 -9.82
C SER A 120 -7.80 16.66 -10.11
N ARG A 121 -8.51 17.24 -11.07
CA ARG A 121 -9.81 16.71 -11.51
C ARG A 121 -9.67 15.28 -12.04
N ALA A 122 -8.59 15.01 -12.76
CA ALA A 122 -8.30 13.72 -13.38
C ALA A 122 -7.82 12.67 -12.38
N CYS A 123 -7.01 13.07 -11.38
CA CYS A 123 -6.38 12.15 -10.43
C CYS A 123 -7.13 12.05 -9.09
N GLY A 124 -8.12 12.90 -8.85
CA GLY A 124 -8.87 12.94 -7.60
C GLY A 124 -8.01 13.34 -6.40
N TYR A 125 -8.15 12.59 -5.31
CA TYR A 125 -7.45 12.79 -4.05
C TYR A 125 -6.44 11.67 -3.79
N LYS A 126 -5.39 11.99 -3.05
CA LYS A 126 -4.49 11.02 -2.45
C LYS A 126 -4.47 11.19 -0.95
N SER A 127 -4.15 10.14 -0.21
CA SER A 127 -4.08 10.20 1.26
C SER A 127 -2.64 10.07 1.73
N PHE A 128 -2.26 10.86 2.72
CA PHE A 128 -1.06 10.62 3.53
C PHE A 128 -1.47 9.99 4.85
N PHE A 129 -0.70 9.02 5.34
CA PHE A 129 -0.99 8.34 6.59
C PHE A 129 0.05 8.67 7.66
N TYR A 130 -0.41 8.73 8.91
CA TYR A 130 0.40 9.02 10.08
C TYR A 130 0.12 7.97 11.15
N LEU A 131 1.06 7.03 11.32
CA LEU A 131 0.95 6.00 12.35
C LEU A 131 0.98 6.63 13.75
N ASN A 132 0.04 6.25 14.60
CA ASN A 132 -0.03 6.75 15.97
C ASN A 132 1.23 6.36 16.76
N GLU A 133 1.71 7.23 17.64
CA GLU A 133 2.84 6.92 18.52
C GLU A 133 2.50 5.77 19.47
N SER A 134 3.42 4.81 19.60
CA SER A 134 3.29 3.70 20.53
C SER A 134 3.58 4.19 21.95
N THR A 135 2.56 4.16 22.81
CA THR A 135 2.68 4.51 24.23
C THR A 135 2.24 3.32 25.09
N PRO A 136 2.62 3.27 26.39
CA PRO A 136 2.18 2.19 27.27
C PRO A 136 0.66 2.00 27.34
N GLU A 137 -0.12 3.06 27.10
CA GLU A 137 -1.59 3.04 27.11
C GLU A 137 -2.20 2.81 25.72
N ASN A 138 -1.44 3.05 24.64
CA ASN A 138 -1.88 2.90 23.27
C ASN A 138 -0.74 2.33 22.42
N LEU A 139 -0.56 1.01 22.47
CA LEU A 139 0.43 0.31 21.68
C LEU A 139 0.11 0.42 20.18
N ASN A 140 1.18 0.55 19.39
CA ASN A 140 1.17 0.50 17.93
C ASN A 140 2.56 0.05 17.42
N ALA A 141 2.69 -0.98 16.59
CA ALA A 141 1.65 -1.90 16.14
C ALA A 141 1.13 -2.80 17.29
N VAL A 142 -0.03 -3.45 17.10
CA VAL A 142 -0.64 -4.34 18.11
C VAL A 142 -0.74 -5.75 17.55
N PHE A 143 -0.18 -6.73 18.25
CA PHE A 143 -0.45 -8.14 17.96
C PHE A 143 -1.86 -8.50 18.42
N THR A 144 -2.68 -8.99 17.50
CA THR A 144 -4.07 -9.39 17.75
C THR A 144 -4.33 -10.85 17.46
N ASP A 145 -3.27 -11.61 17.20
CA ASP A 145 -3.36 -13.04 17.07
C ASP A 145 -3.74 -13.68 18.41
N THR A 146 -4.88 -14.37 18.38
CA THR A 146 -5.47 -15.05 19.54
C THR A 146 -5.94 -16.46 19.18
N ILE A 147 -6.17 -16.74 17.89
CA ILE A 147 -6.72 -17.99 17.38
C ILE A 147 -6.21 -18.21 15.94
N PRO A 148 -5.62 -19.38 15.63
CA PRO A 148 -5.28 -20.47 16.56
C PRO A 148 -4.14 -20.09 17.50
N ASN A 149 -4.03 -20.73 18.66
CA ASN A 149 -2.88 -20.52 19.56
C ASN A 149 -1.70 -21.42 19.12
N ASP A 150 -1.08 -21.09 17.98
CA ASP A 150 0.05 -21.83 17.39
C ASP A 150 1.44 -21.17 17.61
N ASN A 151 1.47 -20.16 18.49
CA ASN A 151 2.59 -19.26 18.77
C ASN A 151 2.91 -18.30 17.62
N LEU A 152 3.23 -17.07 17.99
CA LEU A 152 3.66 -16.04 17.04
C LEU A 152 4.98 -16.42 16.35
N TRP A 153 4.97 -16.42 15.03
CA TRP A 153 6.21 -16.48 14.25
C TRP A 153 6.89 -15.12 14.18
N ILE A 154 6.13 -14.03 14.22
CA ILE A 154 6.62 -12.67 14.35
C ILE A 154 6.95 -12.39 15.81
N LYS A 155 8.16 -11.90 16.04
CA LYS A 155 8.73 -11.76 17.39
C LYS A 155 8.68 -10.33 17.87
N ASP A 156 8.87 -9.40 16.95
CA ASP A 156 8.81 -7.97 17.25
C ASP A 156 8.44 -7.17 16.00
N VAL A 157 7.80 -6.02 16.21
CA VAL A 157 7.40 -5.07 15.17
C VAL A 157 7.74 -3.67 15.65
N VAL A 158 8.65 -3.00 14.93
CA VAL A 158 9.11 -1.66 15.27
C VAL A 158 8.72 -0.70 14.17
N ILE A 159 7.95 0.33 14.52
CA ILE A 159 7.68 1.46 13.64
C ILE A 159 8.93 2.33 13.61
N THR A 160 9.57 2.45 12.44
CA THR A 160 10.76 3.29 12.25
C THR A 160 10.43 4.66 11.69
N ARG A 161 9.29 4.78 10.99
CA ARG A 161 8.81 6.03 10.42
C ARG A 161 7.29 6.08 10.44
N ASN A 162 6.75 7.03 11.19
CA ASN A 162 5.30 7.19 11.37
C ASN A 162 4.63 7.86 10.15
N ASN A 163 5.33 8.74 9.46
CA ASN A 163 4.82 9.48 8.30
C ASN A 163 4.97 8.65 7.02
N ILE A 164 3.84 8.24 6.46
CA ILE A 164 3.74 7.47 5.21
C ILE A 164 3.24 8.44 4.13
N GLU A 165 4.19 9.17 3.56
CA GLU A 165 3.97 10.17 2.51
C GLU A 165 4.58 9.74 1.17
N ASP A 166 5.40 8.68 1.20
CA ASP A 166 6.18 8.14 0.08
C ASP A 166 6.59 6.67 0.34
N GLU A 167 7.00 5.99 -0.72
CA GLU A 167 7.43 4.58 -0.72
C GLU A 167 8.95 4.40 -0.87
N GLN A 168 9.77 5.43 -0.59
CA GLN A 168 11.21 5.39 -0.85
C GLN A 168 12.00 4.62 0.22
N SER A 169 11.41 4.44 1.41
CA SER A 169 12.05 3.76 2.53
C SER A 169 11.05 3.02 3.39
N ALA A 170 11.53 2.00 4.12
CA ALA A 170 10.71 1.22 5.02
C ALA A 170 10.13 2.07 6.16
N HIS A 171 8.88 1.75 6.51
CA HIS A 171 8.14 2.40 7.58
C HIS A 171 8.17 1.56 8.86
N VAL A 172 8.18 0.24 8.69
CA VAL A 172 8.12 -0.74 9.76
C VAL A 172 9.20 -1.79 9.55
N LYS A 173 9.79 -2.22 10.66
CA LYS A 173 10.64 -3.41 10.75
C LYS A 173 9.90 -4.53 11.45
N LEU A 174 9.97 -5.72 10.89
CA LEU A 174 9.39 -6.95 11.42
C LEU A 174 10.53 -7.93 11.69
N TYR A 175 10.58 -8.50 12.88
CA TYR A 175 11.62 -9.43 13.31
C TYR A 175 11.05 -10.84 13.46
N PHE A 176 11.73 -11.83 12.88
CA PHE A 176 11.35 -13.24 12.97
C PHE A 176 12.51 -14.20 12.74
#